data_AF-A0A970AY47-F1
#
_entry.id   AF-A0A970AY47-F1
#
_cell.length_a   1.000
_cell.length_b   1.000
_cell.length_c   1.000
_cell.angle_alpha   90.00
_cell.angle_beta   90.00
_cell.angle_gamma   90.00
#
_symmetry.space_group_name_H-M   'P 1'
#
loop_
_entity.id
_entity.type
_entity.pdbx_description
1 polymer ?
#
loop_
_entity_poly.entity_id
_entity_poly.type
_entity_poly.pdbx_seq_one_letter_code
_entity_poly.pdbx_strand_id
1 'polypeptide(L)' 'MDQLLSLHPKKIDLSLDRIKILLQKLNNPQDKLKNVINCVGTKGKGSTCAFLKSILEHHGKSV' A
#
# COMPACT_ATOMS: atom_id res chain seq x y z
N MET A 1 7.94 -11.99 -11.51
CA MET A 1 8.54 -11.03 -10.55
C MET A 1 9.74 -10.31 -11.17
N ASP A 2 10.56 -11.02 -11.94
CA ASP A 2 11.83 -10.51 -12.47
C ASP A 2 11.68 -9.32 -13.43
N GLN A 3 10.64 -9.30 -14.28
CA GLN A 3 10.38 -8.17 -15.18
C GLN A 3 10.04 -6.86 -14.47
N LEU A 4 9.42 -6.90 -13.28
CA LEU A 4 9.12 -5.68 -12.51
C LEU A 4 10.36 -5.18 -11.78
N LEU A 5 11.16 -6.12 -11.24
CA LEU A 5 12.39 -5.81 -10.53
C LEU A 5 13.47 -5.25 -11.47
N SER A 6 13.50 -5.65 -12.75
CA SER A 6 14.46 -5.12 -13.73
C SER A 6 14.20 -3.67 -14.14
N LEU A 7 12.96 -3.16 -13.99
CA LEU A 7 12.61 -1.77 -14.30
C LEU A 7 13.11 -0.76 -13.25
N HIS A 8 13.58 -1.23 -12.09
CA HIS A 8 14.02 -0.39 -10.98
C HIS A 8 15.53 -0.54 -10.73
N PRO A 9 16.37 0.45 -11.10
CA PRO A 9 17.82 0.35 -10.98
C PRO A 9 18.33 0.36 -9.53
N LYS A 10 17.48 0.74 -8.56
CA LYS A 10 17.78 0.69 -7.12
C LYS A 10 16.87 -0.31 -6.43
N LYS A 11 17.46 -1.22 -5.66
CA LYS A 11 16.74 -2.24 -4.87
C LYS A 11 15.82 -1.62 -3.81
N ILE A 12 16.23 -0.50 -3.20
CA ILE A 12 15.42 0.29 -2.27
C ILE A 12 15.70 1.78 -2.53
N ASP A 13 14.65 2.54 -2.80
CA ASP A 13 14.67 3.99 -2.95
C ASP A 13 13.54 4.53 -2.08
N LEU A 14 13.89 5.29 -1.03
CA LEU A 14 12.95 5.82 -0.03
C LEU A 14 12.36 7.18 -0.43
N SER A 15 12.75 7.73 -1.59
CA SER A 15 12.14 8.95 -2.11
C SER A 15 10.70 8.70 -2.55
N LEU A 16 9.88 9.76 -2.48
CA LEU A 16 8.49 9.71 -2.93
C LEU A 16 8.27 10.35 -4.30
N ASP A 17 9.31 10.88 -4.95
CA ASP A 17 9.16 11.74 -6.12
C ASP A 17 8.57 10.97 -7.31
N ARG A 18 9.05 9.75 -7.56
CA ARG A 18 8.56 8.90 -8.65
C ARG A 18 7.09 8.53 -8.47
N ILE A 19 6.69 8.14 -7.25
CA ILE A 19 5.30 7.78 -6.98
C ILE A 19 4.39 9.01 -7.02
N LYS A 20 4.83 10.17 -6.50
CA LYS A 20 4.06 11.42 -6.57
C LYS A 20 3.77 11.84 -8.02
N ILE A 21 4.76 11.76 -8.91
CA ILE A 21 4.57 12.05 -10.35
C ILE A 21 3.54 11.10 -10.97
N LEU A 22 3.60 9.81 -10.65
CA LEU A 22 2.64 8.83 -11.15
C LEU A 22 1.22 9.11 -10.63
N LEU A 23 1.07 9.37 -9.33
CA LEU A 23 -0.22 9.66 -8.71
C LEU A 23 -0.86 10.93 -9.30
N GLN A 24 -0.07 11.97 -9.56
CA GLN A 24 -0.54 13.18 -10.26
C GLN A 24 -1.10 12.86 -11.64
N LYS A 25 -0.40 12.03 -12.44
CA LYS A 25 -0.90 11.59 -13.77
C LYS A 25 -2.19 10.77 -13.68
N LEU A 26 -2.42 10.10 -12.56
CA LEU A 26 -3.63 9.31 -12.30
C LEU A 26 -4.74 10.11 -11.60
N ASN A 27 -4.63 11.45 -11.54
CA ASN A 27 -5.57 12.33 -10.85
C ASN A 27 -5.71 12.02 -9.34
N ASN A 28 -4.58 11.73 -8.69
CA ASN A 28 -4.44 11.52 -7.25
C ASN A 28 -5.49 10.57 -6.65
N PRO A 29 -5.53 9.29 -7.05
CA PRO A 29 -6.53 8.33 -6.58
C PRO A 29 -6.45 8.10 -5.07
N GLN A 30 -5.27 8.25 -4.46
CA GLN A 30 -5.04 8.10 -3.03
C GLN A 30 -5.83 9.10 -2.18
N ASP A 31 -6.13 10.29 -2.72
CA ASP A 31 -6.87 11.34 -2.01
C ASP A 31 -8.38 11.05 -1.99
N LYS A 32 -8.85 10.12 -2.83
CA LYS A 32 -10.25 9.71 -2.95
C LYS A 32 -10.59 8.50 -2.07
N LEU A 33 -9.57 7.85 -1.50
CA LEU A 33 -9.76 6.68 -0.65
C LEU A 33 -10.44 7.09 0.66
N LYS A 34 -11.48 6.34 1.05
CA LYS A 34 -12.18 6.48 2.32
C LYS A 34 -11.90 5.24 3.17
N ASN A 35 -11.88 5.41 4.50
CA ASN A 35 -11.71 4.31 5.47
C ASN A 35 -10.38 3.55 5.34
N VAL A 36 -9.27 4.29 5.21
CA VAL A 36 -7.92 3.71 5.10
C VAL A 36 -7.32 3.43 6.47
N ILE A 37 -6.79 2.21 6.66
CA ILE A 37 -6.00 1.84 7.83
C ILE A 37 -4.53 1.70 7.39
N ASN A 38 -3.64 2.48 7.99
CA ASN A 38 -2.20 2.40 7.71
C ASN A 38 -1.46 1.68 8.86
N CYS A 39 -0.82 0.55 8.57
CA CYS A 39 -0.10 -0.26 9.54
C CYS A 39 1.42 -0.04 9.42
N VAL A 40 2.01 0.72 10.36
CA VAL A 40 3.45 1.06 10.39
C VAL A 40 4.11 0.44 11.64
N GLY A 41 5.37 0.03 11.53
CA GLY A 41 6.14 -0.53 12.66
C GLY A 41 7.24 -1.50 12.23
N THR A 42 8.14 -1.87 13.14
CA THR A 42 9.28 -2.75 12.83
C THR A 42 8.85 -4.21 12.64
N LYS A 43 7.90 -4.68 13.45
CA LYS A 43 7.39 -6.06 13.45
C LYS A 43 5.85 -6.07 13.44
N GLY A 44 5.24 -7.19 13.09
CA GLY A 44 3.79 -7.41 13.26
C GLY A 44 2.85 -6.79 12.21
N LYS A 45 3.31 -5.87 11.34
CA LYS A 45 2.47 -5.23 10.31
C LYS A 45 1.61 -6.22 9.50
N GLY A 46 2.22 -7.30 9.01
CA GLY A 46 1.53 -8.31 8.20
C GLY A 46 0.48 -9.08 9.00
N SER A 47 0.82 -9.55 10.20
CA SER A 47 -0.13 -10.28 11.07
C SER A 47 -1.26 -9.38 11.54
N THR A 48 -0.98 -8.12 11.89
CA THR A 48 -2.00 -7.15 12.26
C THR A 48 -2.96 -6.88 11.09
N CYS A 49 -2.46 -6.67 9.87
CA CYS A 49 -3.33 -6.53 8.70
C CYS A 49 -4.19 -7.77 8.45
N ALA A 50 -3.65 -8.97 8.64
CA ALA A 50 -4.40 -10.22 8.49
C ALA A 50 -5.52 -10.35 9.53
N PHE A 51 -5.27 -10.00 10.79
CA PHE A 51 -6.30 -9.98 11.83
C PHE A 51 -7.40 -8.95 11.52
N LEU A 52 -7.02 -7.73 11.15
CA LEU A 52 -7.97 -6.68 10.79
C LEU A 52 -8.85 -7.10 9.61
N LYS A 53 -8.25 -7.70 8.58
CA LYS A 53 -8.99 -8.24 7.43
C LYS A 53 -10.02 -9.27 7.88
N SER A 54 -9.61 -10.27 8.66
CA SER A 54 -10.51 -11.33 9.14
C SER A 54 -11.69 -10.79 9.97
N ILE A 55 -11.41 -9.85 10.89
CA ILE A 55 -12.46 -9.21 11.70
C ILE A 55 -13.44 -8.44 10.81
N LEU A 56 -12.94 -7.64 9.88
CA LEU A 56 -13.77 -6.82 9.01
C LEU A 56 -14.62 -7.69 8.06
N GLU A 57 -14.05 -8.73 7.47
CA GLU A 57 -14.76 -9.70 6.64
C GLU A 57 -15.85 -10.44 7.45
N HIS A 58 -15.54 -10.84 8.69
CA HIS A 58 -16.53 -11.46 9.58
C HIS A 58 -17.71 -10.53 9.90
N HIS A 59 -17.47 -9.23 9.95
CA HIS A 59 -18.51 -8.21 10.10
C HIS A 59 -19.15 -7.76 8.77
N GLY A 60 -18.98 -8.53 7.70
CA GLY A 60 -19.62 -8.30 6.40
C GLY A 60 -19.08 -7.07 5.66
N LYS A 61 -17.87 -6.61 5.99
CA LYS A 61 -17.19 -5.54 5.25
C LYS A 61 -16.44 -6.14 4.06
N SER A 62 -16.47 -5.45 2.93
CA SER A 62 -15.58 -5.73 1.81
C SER A 62 -14.23 -5.05 2.09
N VAL A 63 -13.15 -5.85 2.08
CA VAL A 63 -11.78 -5.45 2.41
C VAL A 63 -10.82 -5.97 1.36
#